data_AF-A0A2V7M4J2-F1
#
_entry.id   AF-A0A2V7M4J2-F1
#
_cell.length_a   1.000
_cell.length_b   1.000
_cell.length_c   1.000
_cell.angle_alpha   90.00
_cell.angle_beta   90.00
_cell.angle_gamma   90.00
#
_symmetry.space_group_name_H-M   'P 1'
#
loop_
_entity.id
_entity.type
_entity.pdbx_description
1 polymer ?
#
loop_
_entity_poly.entity_id
_entity_poly.type
_entity_poly.pdbx_seq_one_letter_code
_entity_poly.pdbx_strand_id
1 'polypeptide(L)' 'MSTPLMTAEDLLYTNVPNKRTELVRGRLVVHEPPGGKHGNVTANLGARLWTHAD' A
#
# COMPACT_ATOMS: atom_id res chain seq x y z
N MET A 1 5.72 -8.82 -27.67
CA MET A 1 5.00 -9.69 -26.73
C MET A 1 4.56 -8.84 -25.54
N SER A 2 3.31 -8.95 -25.10
CA SER A 2 2.81 -8.20 -23.93
C SER A 2 3.23 -8.90 -22.64
N THR A 3 3.66 -8.15 -21.63
CA THR A 3 3.94 -8.71 -20.30
C THR A 3 2.62 -9.17 -19.68
N PRO A 4 2.54 -10.39 -19.12
CA PRO A 4 1.35 -10.85 -18.39
C PRO A 4 0.98 -9.86 -17.28
N LEU A 5 -0.31 -9.59 -17.13
CA LEU A 5 -0.82 -8.75 -16.05
C LEU A 5 -0.88 -9.56 -14.75
N MET A 6 -0.53 -8.91 -13.64
CA MET A 6 -0.63 -9.47 -12.29
C MET A 6 -2.10 -9.45 -11.82
N THR A 7 -2.54 -10.51 -11.15
CA THR A 7 -3.85 -10.60 -10.49
C THR A 7 -3.79 -10.14 -9.03
N ALA A 8 -4.95 -10.02 -8.38
CA ALA A 8 -5.01 -9.69 -6.95
C ALA A 8 -4.48 -10.84 -6.08
N GLU A 9 -4.74 -12.08 -6.49
CA GLU A 9 -4.23 -13.30 -5.87
C GLU A 9 -2.71 -13.36 -5.98
N ASP A 10 -2.14 -13.02 -7.14
CA ASP A 10 -0.68 -12.93 -7.30
C ASP A 10 -0.09 -11.87 -6.35
N LEU A 11 -0.73 -10.68 -6.23
CA LEU A 11 -0.28 -9.63 -5.32
C LEU A 11 -0.29 -10.10 -3.86
N LEU A 12 -1.34 -10.81 -3.43
CA LEU A 12 -1.49 -11.28 -2.04
C LEU A 12 -0.29 -12.11 -1.56
N TYR A 13 0.30 -12.91 -2.46
CA TYR A 13 1.45 -13.77 -2.16
C TYR A 13 2.79 -13.16 -2.58
N THR A 14 2.78 -11.98 -3.22
CA THR A 14 4.00 -11.29 -3.65
C THR A 14 4.67 -10.60 -2.46
N ASN A 15 5.86 -11.07 -2.08
CA ASN A 15 6.67 -10.42 -1.05
C ASN A 15 7.81 -9.60 -1.67
N VAL A 16 7.78 -8.28 -1.49
CA VAL A 16 8.90 -7.37 -1.78
C VAL A 16 9.39 -6.81 -0.45
N PRO A 17 10.48 -7.34 0.12
CA PRO A 17 10.92 -6.96 1.47
C PRO A 17 11.14 -5.46 1.60
N ASN A 18 10.69 -4.90 2.73
CA ASN A 18 10.89 -3.49 3.09
C ASN A 18 10.29 -2.49 2.07
N LYS A 19 9.28 -2.89 1.29
CA LYS A 19 8.58 -2.02 0.34
C LYS A 19 7.08 -2.08 0.55
N ARG A 20 6.41 -1.04 0.07
CA ARG A 20 4.95 -1.03 -0.08
C ARG A 20 4.61 -1.33 -1.53
N THR A 21 3.74 -2.30 -1.77
CA THR A 21 3.31 -2.69 -3.12
C THR A 21 1.83 -2.38 -3.33
N GLU A 22 1.48 -1.97 -4.54
CA GLU A 22 0.10 -1.78 -4.98
C GLU A 22 -0.11 -2.44 -6.35
N LEU A 23 -1.32 -2.95 -6.59
CA LEU A 23 -1.72 -3.42 -7.90
C LEU A 23 -2.51 -2.32 -8.62
N VAL A 24 -1.94 -1.76 -9.69
CA VAL A 24 -2.58 -0.70 -10.48
C VAL A 24 -2.78 -1.21 -11.90
N ARG A 25 -4.04 -1.46 -12.28
CA ARG A 25 -4.42 -1.93 -13.64
C ARG A 25 -3.61 -3.16 -14.09
N GLY A 26 -3.43 -4.13 -13.19
CA GLY A 26 -2.68 -5.35 -13.48
C GLY A 26 -1.16 -5.20 -13.44
N ARG A 27 -0.63 -4.09 -12.91
CA ARG A 27 0.81 -3.84 -12.77
C ARG A 27 1.19 -3.64 -11.30
N LEU A 28 2.26 -4.30 -10.88
CA LEU A 28 2.85 -4.08 -9.57
C LEU A 28 3.54 -2.72 -9.54
N VAL A 29 3.10 -1.84 -8.65
CA VAL A 29 3.76 -0.56 -8.34
C VAL A 29 4.45 -0.71 -7.00
N VAL A 30 5.75 -0.45 -6.96
CA VAL A 30 6.56 -0.53 -5.75
C VAL A 30 6.86 0.88 -5.26
N HIS A 31 6.57 1.14 -4.00
CA HIS A 31 6.83 2.40 -3.33
C HIS A 31 7.85 2.21 -2.22
N GLU A 32 8.70 3.22 -2.04
CA GLU A 32 9.49 3.36 -0.82
C GLU A 32 8.58 3.50 0.40
N PRO A 33 9.00 2.97 1.56
CA PRO A 33 8.28 3.20 2.80
C PRO A 33 8.12 4.70 3.10
N PRO A 34 6.96 5.13 3.60
CA PRO A 34 6.78 6.51 4.01
C PRO A 34 7.69 6.86 5.21
N GLY A 35 8.19 8.09 5.25
CA GLY A 35 9.01 8.59 6.36
C GLY A 35 8.19 8.96 7.62
N GLY A 36 8.88 9.29 8.71
CA GLY A 36 8.24 9.54 10.02
C GLY A 36 7.17 10.64 10.04
N LYS A 37 7.35 11.73 9.28
CA LYS A 37 6.33 12.80 9.17
C LYS A 37 5.01 12.26 8.63
N HIS A 38 5.06 11.37 7.64
CA HIS A 38 3.86 10.75 7.09
C HIS A 38 3.19 9.88 8.14
N GLY A 39 3.94 9.05 8.88
CA GLY A 39 3.42 8.25 9.98
C GLY A 39 2.68 9.10 11.03
N ASN A 40 3.29 10.21 11.46
CA ASN A 40 2.67 11.13 12.41
C ASN A 40 1.34 11.70 11.91
N VAL A 41 1.29 12.15 10.64
CA VAL A 41 0.04 12.69 10.07
C VAL A 41 -1.03 11.60 9.97
N THR A 42 -0.69 10.42 9.48
CA THR A 42 -1.63 9.29 9.35
C THR A 42 -2.19 8.85 10.70
N ALA A 43 -1.35 8.72 11.73
CA ALA A 43 -1.79 8.32 13.06
C ALA A 43 -2.75 9.33 13.70
N ASN A 44 -2.43 10.63 13.61
CA ASN A 44 -3.30 11.69 14.12
C ASN A 44 -4.65 11.73 13.39
N LEU A 45 -4.65 11.55 12.07
CA LEU A 45 -5.88 11.48 11.28
C LEU A 45 -6.71 10.24 11.66
N GLY A 46 -6.07 9.08 11.75
CA GLY A 46 -6.72 7.82 12.12
C GLY A 46 -7.40 7.90 13.49
N ALA A 47 -6.73 8.49 14.50
CA ALA A 47 -7.30 8.68 15.82
C ALA A 47 -8.58 9.54 15.80
N ARG A 48 -8.57 10.63 15.04
CA ARG A 48 -9.75 11.51 14.90
C ARG A 48 -10.91 10.83 14.18
N LEU A 49 -10.62 10.04 13.14
CA LEU A 49 -11.62 9.27 12.43
C LEU A 49 -12.24 8.19 13.32
N TRP A 50 -11.41 7.50 14.13
CA TRP A 50 -11.89 6.53 15.10
C TRP A 50 -12.88 7.17 16.08
N THR A 51 -12.50 8.27 16.72
CA THR A 51 -13.37 9.00 17.66
C THR A 51 -14.69 9.49 17.04
N HIS A 52 -14.74 9.66 15.73
CA HIS A 52 -15.97 10.07 15.04
C HIS A 52 -16.86 8.89 14.63
N ALA A 53 -16.26 7.75 14.28
CA ALA A 53 -16.95 6.60 13.71
C ALA A 53 -17.44 5.58 14.76
N ASP A 54 -16.85 5.61 15.96
CA ASP A 54 -17.25 4.87 17.16
C ASP A 54 -18.29 5.66 17.97
#